data_AF-A0A8B5WYP7-F1
#
_entry.id   AF-A0A8B5WYP7-F1
#
_cell.length_a   1.000
_cell.length_b   1.000
_cell.length_c   1.000
_cell.angle_alpha   90.00
_cell.angle_beta   90.00
_cell.angle_gamma   90.00
#
_symmetry.space_group_name_H-M   'P 1'
#
loop_
_entity.id
_entity.type
_entity.pdbx_description
1 polymer ?
#
loop_
_entity_poly.entity_id
_entity_poly.type
_entity_poly.pdbx_seq_one_letter_code
_entity_poly.pdbx_strand_id
1 'polypeptide(L)'
;MASLGGVTLPADSVWTDEFAWSAVARTEEYSLTGALIVQVGARQAGRPITVDAGWLARSVLLSLETLAAAADASYTLVLPQGTHTVRFRDPPFAVQPIRVLADPATTDRYQVTINLLKV
;
A
#
# COMPACT_ATOMS: atom_id res chain seq x y z
N MET A 1 6.88 -13.19 -10.49
CA MET A 1 5.43 -13.10 -10.19
C MET A 1 5.27 -12.15 -9.02
N ALA A 2 4.22 -11.32 -8.99
CA ALA A 2 4.00 -10.40 -7.88
C ALA A 2 3.57 -11.16 -6.62
N SER A 3 4.05 -10.76 -5.45
CA SER A 3 3.70 -11.40 -4.18
C SER A 3 3.89 -10.47 -2.99
N LEU A 4 3.16 -10.73 -1.90
CA LEU A 4 3.28 -10.01 -0.63
C LEU A 4 3.37 -11.02 0.51
N GLY A 5 4.51 -11.05 1.21
CA GLY A 5 4.68 -11.96 2.35
C GLY A 5 4.48 -13.45 2.00
N GLY A 6 4.76 -13.83 0.76
CA GLY A 6 4.51 -15.19 0.24
C GLY A 6 3.12 -15.42 -0.36
N VAL A 7 2.18 -14.48 -0.22
CA VAL A 7 0.87 -14.53 -0.88
C VAL A 7 1.02 -14.06 -2.33
N THR A 8 0.61 -14.90 -3.28
CA THR A 8 0.65 -14.56 -4.71
C THR A 8 -0.37 -13.49 -5.05
N LEU A 9 0.08 -12.43 -5.72
CA LEU A 9 -0.77 -11.39 -6.27
C LEU A 9 -0.92 -11.56 -7.79
N PRO A 10 -2.00 -11.04 -8.39
CA PRO A 10 -2.15 -10.98 -9.84
C PRO A 10 -0.97 -10.26 -10.49
N ALA A 11 -0.58 -10.71 -11.69
CA ALA A 11 0.58 -10.18 -12.40
C ALA A 11 0.39 -8.72 -12.85
N ASP A 12 -0.86 -8.28 -12.96
CA ASP A 12 -1.31 -6.94 -13.29
C ASP A 12 -1.47 -6.03 -12.06
N SER A 13 -0.94 -6.41 -10.89
CA SER A 13 -0.94 -5.54 -9.71
C SER A 13 -0.09 -4.28 -9.95
N VAL A 14 -0.68 -3.09 -9.78
CA VAL A 14 -0.05 -1.81 -10.09
C VAL A 14 0.20 -1.00 -8.83
N TRP A 15 1.40 -0.42 -8.72
CA TRP A 15 1.71 0.61 -7.72
C TRP A 15 1.18 1.96 -8.22
N THR A 16 0.09 2.45 -7.63
CA THR A 16 -0.65 3.63 -8.13
C THR A 16 -0.04 4.98 -7.72
N ASP A 17 0.64 5.04 -6.57
CA ASP A 17 1.27 6.26 -6.04
C ASP A 17 2.81 6.26 -6.16
N GLU A 18 3.35 5.50 -7.12
CA GLU A 18 4.80 5.32 -7.32
C GLU A 18 5.58 6.64 -7.37
N PHE A 19 5.06 7.63 -8.11
CA PHE A 19 5.70 8.93 -8.29
C PHE A 19 5.08 10.06 -7.46
N ALA A 20 4.09 9.76 -6.61
CA ALA A 20 3.41 10.77 -5.81
C ALA A 20 4.19 11.17 -4.55
N TRP A 21 5.19 10.39 -4.16
CA TRP A 21 6.00 10.64 -2.97
C TRP A 21 7.35 11.30 -3.29
N SER A 22 7.76 12.26 -2.48
CA SER A 22 9.08 12.91 -2.54
C SER A 22 9.94 12.53 -1.34
N ALA A 23 11.23 12.26 -1.57
CA ALA A 23 12.19 12.03 -0.49
C ALA A 23 12.50 13.29 0.32
N VAL A 24 12.20 14.46 -0.22
CA VAL A 24 12.46 15.75 0.41
C VAL A 24 11.12 16.39 0.78
N ALA A 25 10.99 16.75 2.06
CA ALA A 25 9.92 17.60 2.56
C ALA A 25 10.39 19.07 2.54
N ARG A 26 9.50 19.96 2.10
CA ARG A 26 9.73 21.40 2.04
C ARG A 26 8.48 22.13 2.52
N THR A 27 8.70 23.13 3.37
CA THR A 27 7.67 24.10 3.78
C THR A 27 8.22 25.50 3.52
N GLU A 28 7.36 26.37 2.99
CA GLU A 28 7.68 27.76 2.68
C GLU A 28 6.68 28.66 3.36
N GLU A 29 7.19 29.66 4.07
CA GLU A 29 6.37 30.69 4.69
C GLU A 29 7.10 32.04 4.64
N TYR A 30 6.33 33.12 4.64
CA TYR A 30 6.89 34.46 4.79
C TYR A 30 6.82 34.89 6.25
N SER A 31 7.89 35.47 6.76
CA SER A 31 7.92 36.09 8.08
C SER A 31 7.03 37.34 8.12
N LEU A 32 6.76 37.86 9.33
CA LEU A 32 6.09 39.16 9.52
C LEU A 32 6.84 40.35 8.89
N THR A 33 8.14 40.19 8.62
CA THR A 33 8.97 41.18 7.94
C THR A 33 9.06 40.95 6.42
N GLY A 34 8.38 39.94 5.88
CA GLY A 34 8.37 39.61 4.45
C GLY A 34 9.56 38.75 3.98
N ALA A 35 10.37 38.20 4.89
CA ALA A 35 11.45 37.30 4.53
C ALA A 35 10.90 35.90 4.22
N LEU A 36 11.35 35.27 3.12
CA LEU A 36 10.99 33.88 2.81
C LEU A 36 11.79 32.92 3.71
N ILE A 37 11.09 32.12 4.49
CA ILE A 37 11.64 31.02 5.29
C ILE A 37 11.35 29.73 4.54
N VAL A 38 12.41 28.99 4.21
CA VAL A 38 12.32 27.67 3.57
C VAL A 38 12.89 26.63 4.50
N GLN A 39 12.05 25.72 4.98
CA GLN A 39 12.46 24.57 5.77
C GLN A 39 12.56 23.35 4.87
N VAL A 40 13.72 22.70 4.83
CA VAL A 40 13.97 21.54 3.96
C VAL A 40 14.55 20.39 4.79
N GLY A 41 14.03 19.18 4.59
CA GLY A 41 14.54 17.98 5.25
C GLY A 41 14.30 16.72 4.43
N ALA A 42 15.14 15.71 4.64
CA ALA A 42 14.96 14.39 4.05
C ALA A 42 14.00 13.54 4.90
N ARG A 43 13.01 12.91 4.26
CA ARG A 43 12.14 11.91 4.90
C ARG A 43 12.94 10.62 5.10
N GLN A 44 13.06 10.17 6.35
CA GLN A 44 13.87 8.99 6.70
C GLN A 44 13.16 7.66 6.40
N ALA A 45 11.84 7.63 6.53
CA ALA A 45 11.00 6.45 6.28
C ALA A 45 9.58 6.88 5.88
N GLY A 46 8.70 5.90 5.64
CA GLY A 46 7.28 6.18 5.49
C GLY A 46 6.82 6.50 4.07
N ARG A 47 7.54 6.00 3.05
CA ARG A 47 7.05 6.09 1.67
C ARG A 47 5.79 5.22 1.52
N PRO A 48 4.61 5.79 1.21
CA PRO A 48 3.42 5.01 0.98
C PRO A 48 3.60 4.17 -0.29
N ILE A 49 3.06 2.95 -0.26
CA ILE A 49 2.94 2.08 -1.41
C ILE A 49 1.47 1.65 -1.48
N THR A 50 0.75 2.16 -2.48
CA THR A 50 -0.65 1.79 -2.75
C THR A 50 -0.66 0.85 -3.93
N VAL A 51 -1.09 -0.39 -3.72
CA VAL A 51 -1.14 -1.41 -4.76
C VAL A 51 -2.59 -1.65 -5.14
N ASP A 52 -2.96 -1.35 -6.38
CA ASP A 52 -4.18 -1.87 -6.97
C ASP A 52 -3.92 -3.32 -7.39
N ALA A 53 -4.49 -4.27 -6.64
CA ALA A 53 -4.31 -5.69 -6.88
C ALA A 53 -5.38 -6.27 -7.82
N GLY A 54 -6.26 -5.42 -8.37
CA GLY A 54 -7.34 -5.85 -9.24
C GLY A 54 -8.29 -6.79 -8.51
N TRP A 55 -8.57 -7.95 -9.11
CA TRP A 55 -9.55 -8.92 -8.60
C TRP A 55 -8.89 -10.09 -7.87
N LEU A 56 -9.09 -10.13 -6.54
CA LEU A 56 -8.62 -11.20 -5.68
C LEU A 56 -9.76 -12.14 -5.28
N ALA A 57 -9.47 -13.43 -5.20
CA ALA A 57 -10.38 -14.39 -4.59
C ALA A 57 -10.45 -14.20 -3.07
N ARG A 58 -11.60 -14.50 -2.46
CA ARG A 58 -11.81 -14.40 -1.02
C ARG A 58 -10.76 -15.14 -0.21
N SER A 59 -10.34 -16.32 -0.66
CA SER A 59 -9.27 -17.10 0.00
C SER A 59 -7.94 -16.35 0.08
N VAL A 60 -7.57 -15.63 -0.98
CA VAL A 60 -6.34 -14.81 -1.01
C VAL A 60 -6.49 -13.61 -0.06
N LEU A 61 -7.67 -12.98 -0.06
CA LEU A 61 -7.95 -11.86 0.83
C LEU A 61 -7.89 -12.25 2.31
N LEU A 62 -8.38 -13.44 2.69
CA LEU A 62 -8.26 -13.96 4.06
C LEU A 62 -6.80 -14.20 4.48
N SER A 63 -5.95 -14.68 3.55
CA SER A 63 -4.52 -14.78 3.80
C SER A 63 -3.88 -13.42 4.01
N LEU A 64 -4.26 -12.41 3.21
CA LEU A 64 -3.78 -11.03 3.38
C LEU A 64 -4.26 -10.42 4.69
N GLU A 65 -5.50 -10.66 5.09
CA GLU A 65 -6.05 -10.23 6.38
C GLU A 65 -5.26 -10.83 7.56
N THR A 66 -4.89 -12.11 7.46
CA THR A 66 -4.04 -12.78 8.45
C THR A 66 -2.67 -12.10 8.56
N LEU A 67 -2.09 -11.67 7.44
CA LEU A 67 -0.83 -10.90 7.46
C LEU A 67 -1.04 -9.51 8.08
N ALA A 68 -2.13 -8.81 7.75
CA ALA A 68 -2.42 -7.48 8.30
C ALA A 68 -2.74 -7.51 9.80
N ALA A 69 -3.23 -8.63 10.33
CA ALA A 69 -3.50 -8.81 11.75
C ALA A 69 -2.23 -8.95 12.61
N ALA A 70 -1.07 -9.23 12.01
CA ALA A 70 0.18 -9.35 12.74
C ALA A 70 0.73 -7.96 13.12
N ALA A 71 0.80 -7.68 14.41
CA ALA A 71 1.29 -6.41 14.92
C ALA A 71 2.78 -6.19 14.59
N ASP A 72 3.08 -5.00 14.05
CA ASP A 72 4.44 -4.53 13.70
C ASP A 72 5.24 -5.48 12.78
N ALA A 73 4.55 -6.33 12.02
CA ALA A 73 5.17 -7.23 11.08
C ALA A 73 5.59 -6.49 9.80
N SER A 74 6.79 -6.83 9.30
CA SER A 74 7.28 -6.39 7.99
C SER A 74 7.31 -7.56 7.02
N TYR A 75 6.92 -7.29 5.78
CA TYR A 75 6.78 -8.26 4.71
C TYR A 75 7.60 -7.84 3.50
N THR A 76 7.97 -8.83 2.69
CA THR A 76 8.56 -8.60 1.38
C THR A 76 7.45 -8.48 0.35
N LEU A 77 7.35 -7.31 -0.28
CA LEU A 77 6.55 -7.07 -1.47
C LEU A 77 7.42 -7.22 -2.72
N VAL A 78 6.99 -8.06 -3.64
CA VAL A 78 7.60 -8.24 -4.96
C VAL A 78 6.63 -7.71 -6.01
N LEU A 79 7.07 -6.71 -6.77
CA LEU A 79 6.39 -6.16 -7.93
C LEU A 79 7.32 -6.20 -9.16
N PRO A 80 6.79 -6.05 -10.38
CA PRO A 80 7.63 -5.98 -11.60
C PRO A 80 8.75 -4.93 -11.53
N GLN A 81 8.48 -3.82 -10.84
CA GLN A 81 9.36 -2.67 -10.65
C GLN A 81 10.40 -2.86 -9.52
N GLY A 82 10.28 -3.91 -8.71
CA GLY A 82 11.29 -4.26 -7.71
C GLY A 82 10.73 -4.91 -6.45
N THR A 83 11.65 -5.16 -5.51
CA THR A 83 11.35 -5.75 -4.19
C THR A 83 11.44 -4.68 -3.10
N HIS A 84 10.47 -4.68 -2.20
CA HIS A 84 10.35 -3.69 -1.12
C HIS A 84 10.03 -4.36 0.21
N THR A 85 10.69 -3.92 1.28
CA THR A 85 10.27 -4.24 2.65
C THR A 85 9.16 -3.27 3.04
N VAL A 86 8.01 -3.82 3.42
CA VAL A 86 6.78 -3.05 3.67
C VAL A 86 6.10 -3.50 4.94
N ARG A 87 5.30 -2.62 5.52
CA ARG A 87 4.30 -2.95 6.54
C ARG A 87 2.94 -2.43 6.09
N PHE A 88 1.87 -2.98 6.65
CA PHE A 88 0.53 -2.45 6.43
C PHE A 88 0.38 -1.07 7.06
N ARG A 89 -0.36 -0.18 6.40
CA ARG A 89 -0.78 1.11 6.95
C ARG A 89 -2.29 1.09 7.17
N ASP A 90 -2.81 1.89 8.08
CA ASP A 90 -4.26 1.94 8.33
C ASP A 90 -4.99 2.88 7.34
N PRO A 91 -6.14 2.45 6.77
CA PRO A 91 -6.65 1.08 6.75
C PRO A 91 -5.82 0.18 5.82
N PRO A 92 -5.60 -1.11 6.14
CA PRO A 92 -4.70 -2.00 5.38
C PRO A 92 -5.21 -2.31 3.97
N PHE A 93 -6.52 -2.26 3.76
CA PHE A 93 -7.16 -2.58 2.48
C PHE A 93 -8.34 -1.65 2.22
N ALA A 94 -8.61 -1.39 0.94
CA ALA A 94 -9.92 -0.98 0.47
C ALA A 94 -10.48 -2.11 -0.40
N VAL A 95 -11.62 -2.67 -0.01
CA VAL A 95 -12.20 -3.86 -0.63
C VAL A 95 -13.61 -3.55 -1.12
N GLN A 96 -13.91 -3.91 -2.37
CA GLN A 96 -15.23 -3.77 -2.96
C GLN A 96 -15.69 -5.12 -3.54
N PRO A 97 -16.85 -5.66 -3.13
CA PRO A 97 -17.38 -6.88 -3.71
C PRO A 97 -17.88 -6.61 -5.13
N ILE A 98 -17.53 -7.50 -6.08
CA ILE A 98 -18.06 -7.42 -7.45
C ILE A 98 -19.53 -7.86 -7.47
N ARG A 99 -19.86 -8.86 -6.66
CA ARG A 99 -21.22 -9.35 -6.43
C ARG A 99 -21.52 -9.31 -4.94
N VAL A 100 -22.61 -8.66 -4.57
CA VAL A 100 -23.11 -8.68 -3.20
C VAL A 100 -23.82 -10.00 -2.96
N LEU A 101 -23.22 -10.86 -2.14
CA LEU A 101 -23.74 -12.16 -1.75
C LEU A 101 -23.84 -12.23 -0.24
N ALA A 102 -24.88 -12.89 0.27
CA ALA A 102 -25.03 -13.13 1.71
C ALA A 102 -24.06 -14.20 2.22
N ASP A 103 -23.72 -15.18 1.39
CA ASP A 103 -22.79 -16.26 1.70
C ASP A 103 -21.75 -16.40 0.56
N PRO A 104 -20.64 -15.65 0.62
CA PRO A 104 -19.62 -15.70 -0.41
C PRO A 104 -18.70 -16.93 -0.25
N ALA A 105 -18.57 -17.67 -1.34
CA ALA A 105 -17.63 -18.77 -1.49
C ALA A 105 -16.18 -18.28 -1.46
N THR A 106 -15.24 -19.19 -1.23
CA THR A 106 -13.80 -18.89 -1.18
C THR A 106 -13.23 -18.40 -2.51
N THR A 107 -13.89 -18.72 -3.63
CA THR A 107 -13.51 -18.33 -4.99
C THR A 107 -14.13 -17.00 -5.43
N ASP A 108 -15.06 -16.43 -4.65
CA ASP A 108 -15.69 -15.17 -5.01
C ASP A 108 -14.67 -14.03 -5.04
N ARG A 109 -14.86 -13.14 -6.00
CA ARG A 109 -13.89 -12.10 -6.34
C ARG A 109 -14.27 -10.75 -5.77
N TYR A 110 -13.25 -10.06 -5.28
CA TYR A 110 -13.32 -8.72 -4.73
C TYR A 110 -12.30 -7.85 -5.47
N GLN A 111 -12.68 -6.60 -5.74
CA GLN A 111 -11.72 -5.60 -6.14
C GLN A 111 -10.99 -5.10 -4.89
N VAL A 112 -9.66 -5.16 -4.91
CA VAL A 112 -8.84 -4.92 -3.71
C VAL A 112 -7.73 -3.93 -4.02
N THR A 113 -7.68 -2.87 -3.23
CA THR A 113 -6.52 -1.99 -3.11
C THR A 113 -5.83 -2.26 -1.77
N ILE A 114 -4.53 -2.53 -1.82
CA ILE A 114 -3.70 -2.83 -0.65
C ILE A 114 -2.90 -1.58 -0.29
N ASN A 115 -2.93 -1.23 0.99
CA ASN A 115 -2.31 -0.04 1.54
C ASN A 115 -1.09 -0.42 2.36
N LEU A 116 0.08 -0.03 1.89
CA LEU A 116 1.36 -0.36 2.50
C LEU A 116 2.20 0.89 2.75
N LEU A 117 3.21 0.71 3.58
CA LEU A 117 4.23 1.70 3.89
C LEU A 117 5.60 1.03 3.85
N LYS A 118 6.51 1.62 3.08
CA LYS A 118 7.91 1.17 3.01
C LYS A 118 8.59 1.45 4.35
N VAL A 119 9.24 0.41 4.88
CA VAL A 119 10.06 0.47 6.10
C VAL A 119 11.48 0.87 5.74
#